data_AF-A0A7W9HQ37-F1
#
_entry.id   AF-A0A7W9HQ37-F1
#
_cell.length_a   1.000
_cell.length_b   1.000
_cell.length_c   1.000
_cell.angle_alpha   90.00
_cell.angle_beta   90.00
_cell.angle_gamma   90.00
#
_symmetry.space_group_name_H-M   'P 1'
#
loop_
_entity.id
_entity.type
_entity.pdbx_description
1 polymer ?
#
loop_
_entity_poly.entity_id
_entity_poly.type
_entity_poly.pdbx_seq_one_letter_code
_entity_poly.pdbx_strand_id
1 'polypeptide(L)'
;MGVIVVDPKVQQAFAEQTERFRRANAEVTGALQENQSRLAAEAKERDERLAAERTKLQEKAQQLATAGTQPARKPQWERGPQPSGELALGPEDDEPETAAIPAASPPPPPMPPPPPPPVAQRRRHSSVDDDDDLSGQSWLT
;
A
#
# COMPACT_ATOMS: atom_id res chain seq x y z
N MET A 1 -69.78 9.73 -8.14
CA MET A 1 -68.36 9.67 -7.72
C MET A 1 -68.34 9.36 -6.23
N GLY A 2 -67.87 8.18 -5.82
CA GLY A 2 -67.83 7.81 -4.40
C GLY A 2 -66.64 8.48 -3.72
N VAL A 3 -66.89 9.23 -2.63
CA VAL A 3 -65.81 9.76 -1.79
C VAL A 3 -65.26 8.62 -0.95
N ILE A 4 -63.98 8.28 -1.13
CA ILE A 4 -63.31 7.29 -0.28
C ILE A 4 -63.06 7.97 1.06
N VAL A 5 -63.79 7.55 2.09
CA VAL A 5 -63.57 7.98 3.46
C VAL A 5 -62.48 7.09 4.05
N VAL A 6 -61.30 7.67 4.26
CA VAL A 6 -60.17 6.98 4.91
C VAL A 6 -60.34 7.09 6.42
N ASP A 7 -60.12 5.99 7.15
CA ASP A 7 -60.14 5.99 8.61
C ASP A 7 -59.06 6.94 9.16
N PRO A 8 -59.39 7.87 10.07
CA PRO A 8 -58.43 8.80 10.66
C PRO A 8 -57.23 8.10 11.32
N LYS A 9 -57.37 6.88 11.84
CA LYS A 9 -56.25 6.10 12.39
C LYS A 9 -55.25 5.70 11.32
N VAL A 10 -55.74 5.32 10.14
CA VAL A 10 -54.89 4.99 8.99
C VAL A 10 -54.14 6.24 8.53
N GLN A 11 -54.84 7.38 8.47
CA GLN A 11 -54.22 8.66 8.11
C GLN A 11 -53.11 9.07 9.09
N GLN A 12 -53.33 8.88 10.40
CA GLN A 12 -52.33 9.14 11.43
C GLN A 12 -51.11 8.21 11.32
N ALA A 13 -51.33 6.91 11.09
CA ALA A 13 -50.25 5.95 10.91
C ALA A 13 -49.37 6.28 9.70
N PHE A 14 -49.97 6.70 8.58
CA PHE A 14 -49.21 7.16 7.41
C PHE A 14 -48.42 8.44 7.68
N ALA A 15 -48.98 9.39 8.42
CA ALA A 15 -48.27 10.61 8.80
C ALA A 15 -47.04 10.29 9.65
N GLU A 16 -47.20 9.44 10.68
CA GLU A 16 -46.09 9.01 11.52
C GLU A 16 -45.02 8.25 10.73
N GLN A 17 -45.45 7.35 9.83
CA GLN A 17 -44.53 6.60 8.97
C GLN A 17 -43.75 7.54 8.03
N THR A 18 -44.40 8.57 7.49
CA THR A 18 -43.76 9.58 6.65
C THR A 18 -42.71 10.36 7.43
N GLU A 19 -43.00 10.75 8.67
CA GLU A 19 -42.03 11.42 9.53
C GLU A 19 -40.83 10.52 9.87
N ARG A 20 -41.08 9.24 10.19
CA ARG A 20 -40.01 8.26 10.42
C ARG A 20 -39.11 8.12 9.19
N PHE A 21 -39.68 8.01 8.00
CA PHE A 21 -38.90 7.94 6.76
C PHE A 21 -38.10 9.20 6.49
N ARG A 22 -38.65 10.40 6.76
CA ARG A 22 -37.90 11.65 6.62
C ARG A 22 -36.70 11.70 7.56
N ARG A 23 -36.87 11.30 8.82
CA ARG A 23 -35.76 11.24 9.79
C ARG A 23 -34.71 10.23 9.37
N ALA A 24 -35.12 9.01 9.05
CA ALA A 24 -34.19 7.97 8.59
C ALA A 24 -33.43 8.38 7.33
N ASN A 25 -34.10 9.00 6.36
CA ASN A 25 -33.43 9.51 5.16
C ASN A 25 -32.42 10.61 5.50
N ALA A 26 -32.79 11.56 6.37
CA ALA A 26 -31.88 12.62 6.80
C ALA A 26 -30.63 12.03 7.48
N GLU A 27 -30.80 11.06 8.38
CA GLU A 27 -29.70 10.35 9.06
C GLU A 27 -28.78 9.63 8.07
N VAL A 28 -29.35 8.86 7.13
CA VAL A 28 -28.57 8.13 6.11
C VAL A 28 -27.83 9.10 5.20
N THR A 29 -28.47 10.18 4.74
CA THR A 29 -27.81 11.18 3.90
C THR A 29 -26.70 11.93 4.63
N GLY A 30 -26.91 12.25 5.91
CA GLY A 30 -25.88 12.88 6.75
C GLY A 30 -24.67 11.96 6.94
N ALA A 31 -24.91 10.69 7.28
CA ALA A 31 -23.85 9.70 7.43
C ALA A 31 -23.10 9.44 6.11
N LEU A 32 -23.80 9.43 4.97
CA LEU A 32 -23.17 9.29 3.66
C LEU A 32 -22.26 10.48 3.36
N GLN A 33 -22.73 11.71 3.60
CA GLN A 33 -21.95 12.92 3.36
C GLN A 33 -20.72 13.01 4.26
N GLU A 34 -20.84 12.62 5.53
CA GLU A 34 -19.70 12.54 6.46
C GLU A 34 -18.67 11.48 6.02
N ASN A 35 -19.12 10.31 5.57
CA ASN A 35 -18.20 9.30 5.04
C ASN A 35 -17.50 9.77 3.76
N GLN A 36 -18.22 10.46 2.86
CA GLN A 36 -17.63 11.05 1.66
C GLN A 36 -16.58 12.10 2.00
N SER A 37 -16.86 12.99 2.95
CA SER A 37 -15.90 14.02 3.37
C SER A 37 -14.67 13.41 4.04
N ARG A 38 -14.84 12.36 4.86
CA ARG A 38 -13.73 11.61 5.48
C ARG A 38 -12.85 10.95 4.41
N LEU A 39 -13.45 10.27 3.44
CA LEU A 39 -12.71 9.61 2.36
C LEU A 39 -11.99 10.64 1.48
N ALA A 40 -12.62 11.78 1.19
CA ALA A 40 -11.98 12.86 0.44
C ALA A 40 -10.78 13.46 1.19
N ALA A 41 -10.87 13.59 2.52
CA ALA A 41 -9.75 14.05 3.35
C ALA A 41 -8.61 13.01 3.35
N GLU A 42 -8.92 11.73 3.55
CA GLU A 42 -7.93 10.65 3.55
C GLU A 42 -7.23 10.50 2.18
N ALA A 43 -7.97 10.70 1.08
CA ALA A 43 -7.40 10.70 -0.27
C ALA A 43 -6.38 11.83 -0.44
N LYS A 44 -6.73 13.06 -0.03
CA LYS A 44 -5.82 14.21 -0.08
C LYS A 44 -4.55 13.96 0.74
N GLU A 45 -4.68 13.43 1.96
CA GLU A 45 -3.53 13.10 2.80
C GLU A 45 -2.61 12.05 2.14
N ARG A 46 -3.20 11.01 1.52
CA ARG A 46 -2.41 10.02 0.78
C ARG A 46 -1.69 10.63 -0.40
N ASP A 47 -2.35 11.50 -1.16
CA ASP A 47 -1.74 12.15 -2.33
C ASP A 47 -0.58 13.07 -1.91
N GLU A 48 -0.76 13.85 -0.84
CA GLU A 48 0.29 14.69 -0.27
C GLU A 48 1.47 13.85 0.23
N ARG A 49 1.21 12.72 0.89
CA ARG A 49 2.25 11.79 1.33
C ARG A 49 3.02 11.20 0.14
N LEU A 50 2.31 10.73 -0.89
CA LEU A 50 2.94 10.18 -2.09
C LEU A 50 3.74 11.26 -2.84
N ALA A 51 3.26 12.50 -2.90
CA ALA A 51 3.99 13.62 -3.47
C ALA A 51 5.30 13.88 -2.69
N ALA A 52 5.25 13.90 -1.35
CA ALA A 52 6.43 14.08 -0.51
C ALA A 52 7.41 12.91 -0.59
N GLU A 53 6.93 11.67 -0.74
CA GLU A 53 7.79 10.50 -0.96
C GLU A 53 8.46 10.56 -2.34
N ARG A 54 7.74 11.01 -3.38
CA ARG A 54 8.30 11.21 -4.72
C ARG A 54 9.38 12.29 -4.74
N THR A 55 9.18 13.43 -4.08
CA THR A 55 10.22 14.47 -4.01
C THR A 55 11.46 13.98 -3.28
N LYS A 56 11.29 13.29 -2.14
CA LYS A 56 12.42 12.67 -1.41
C LYS A 56 13.19 11.66 -2.25
N LEU A 57 12.49 10.82 -3.02
CA LEU A 57 13.14 9.85 -3.91
C LEU A 57 13.85 10.55 -5.07
N GLN A 58 13.26 11.60 -5.63
CA GLN A 58 13.86 12.38 -6.69
C GLN A 58 15.12 13.12 -6.22
N GLU A 59 15.09 13.72 -5.03
CA GLU A 59 16.26 14.33 -4.40
C GLU A 59 17.36 13.30 -4.15
N LYS A 60 17.02 12.13 -3.60
CA LYS A 60 17.99 11.03 -3.43
C LYS A 60 18.58 10.56 -4.75
N ALA A 61 17.76 10.47 -5.80
CA ALA A 61 18.24 10.09 -7.13
C ALA A 61 19.17 11.16 -7.72
N GLN A 62 18.87 12.45 -7.54
CA GLN A 62 19.75 13.54 -7.95
C GLN A 62 21.06 13.54 -7.15
N GLN A 63 21.00 13.30 -5.84
CA GLN A 63 22.20 13.15 -4.99
C GLN A 63 23.07 11.98 -5.43
N LEU A 64 22.47 10.85 -5.81
CA LEU A 64 23.21 9.71 -6.37
C LEU A 64 23.78 10.01 -7.76
N ALA A 65 23.07 10.77 -8.59
CA ALA A 65 23.57 11.17 -9.90
C ALA A 65 24.77 12.12 -9.78
N THR A 66 24.73 13.08 -8.84
CA THR A 66 25.86 13.97 -8.58
C THR A 66 27.03 13.24 -7.90
N ALA A 67 26.74 12.36 -6.93
CA ALA A 67 27.74 11.51 -6.29
C ALA A 67 28.31 10.43 -7.25
N GLY A 68 27.56 10.04 -8.28
CA GLY A 68 27.95 9.11 -9.34
C GLY A 68 29.05 9.63 -10.28
N THR A 69 29.55 10.84 -10.04
CA THR A 69 30.83 11.30 -10.61
C THR A 69 32.04 10.65 -9.94
N GLN A 70 31.85 9.89 -8.85
CA GLN A 70 32.87 8.94 -8.41
C GLN A 70 32.88 7.72 -9.34
N PRO A 71 34.05 7.29 -9.85
CA PRO A 71 34.14 6.13 -10.71
C PRO A 71 33.51 4.95 -9.98
N ALA A 72 32.48 4.36 -10.60
CA ALA A 72 31.78 3.20 -10.08
C ALA A 72 32.80 2.17 -9.60
N ARG A 73 32.93 2.03 -8.27
CA ARG A 73 33.71 0.94 -7.68
C ARG A 73 33.09 -0.33 -8.23
N LYS A 74 33.83 -1.05 -9.07
CA LYS A 74 33.40 -2.31 -9.68
C LYS A 74 32.67 -3.15 -8.62
N PRO A 75 31.45 -3.60 -8.91
CA PRO A 75 30.66 -4.32 -7.94
C PRO A 75 31.44 -5.55 -7.48
N GLN A 76 31.28 -5.93 -6.21
CA GLN A 76 32.19 -6.85 -5.50
C GLN A 76 32.36 -8.22 -6.19
N TRP A 77 31.39 -8.63 -7.02
CA TRP A 77 31.41 -9.87 -7.80
C TRP A 77 32.31 -9.81 -9.06
N GLU A 78 32.70 -8.62 -9.52
CA GLU A 78 33.70 -8.44 -10.59
C GLU A 78 35.13 -8.33 -10.04
N ARG A 79 35.31 -8.27 -8.71
CA ARG A 79 36.63 -8.38 -8.10
C ARG A 79 37.00 -9.85 -8.08
N GLY A 80 37.86 -10.26 -9.01
CA GLY A 80 38.45 -11.59 -9.01
C GLY A 80 39.05 -11.96 -7.65
N PRO A 81 39.25 -13.27 -7.39
CA PRO A 81 39.74 -13.76 -6.10
C PRO A 81 41.03 -13.03 -5.72
N GLN A 82 41.00 -12.24 -4.64
CA GLN A 82 42.16 -11.54 -4.10
C GLN A 82 43.19 -12.59 -3.63
N PRO A 83 44.40 -12.62 -4.21
CA PRO A 83 45.43 -13.55 -3.79
C PRO A 83 46.32 -12.90 -2.73
N SER A 84 45.90 -12.91 -1.46
CA SER A 84 46.84 -12.87 -0.30
C SER A 84 46.07 -12.74 1.02
N GLY A 85 45.82 -13.88 1.67
CA GLY A 85 46.59 -14.29 2.85
C GLY A 85 47.16 -13.27 3.86
N GLU A 86 46.58 -12.08 4.08
CA GLU A 86 46.98 -11.24 5.22
C GLU A 86 45.77 -10.79 6.03
N LEU A 87 45.61 -11.45 7.18
CA LEU A 87 44.83 -10.99 8.31
C LEU A 87 45.44 -9.67 8.80
N ALA A 88 44.83 -8.55 8.44
CA ALA A 88 45.09 -7.26 9.10
C ALA A 88 44.46 -7.29 10.50
N LEU A 89 45.15 -7.96 11.43
CA LEU A 89 44.99 -7.77 12.86
C LEU A 89 45.41 -6.32 13.18
N GLY A 90 44.49 -5.55 13.76
CA GLY A 90 44.79 -4.19 14.26
C GLY A 90 45.87 -4.23 15.34
N PRO A 91 46.55 -3.09 15.61
CA PRO A 91 47.71 -3.05 16.48
C PRO A 91 47.39 -3.57 17.88
N GLU A 92 48.25 -4.47 18.31
CA GLU A 92 48.30 -5.14 19.60
C GLU A 92 48.25 -4.13 20.76
N ASP A 93 47.29 -4.32 21.67
CA ASP A 93 47.31 -3.77 23.02
C ASP A 93 47.44 -4.97 23.99
N ASP A 94 48.42 -4.84 24.87
CA ASP A 94 48.93 -5.74 25.92
C ASP A 94 47.86 -6.48 26.75
N GLU A 95 48.04 -7.79 27.03
CA GLU A 95 47.76 -8.54 28.31
C GLU A 95 47.43 -10.05 28.11
N PRO A 96 47.67 -10.92 29.13
CA PRO A 96 48.37 -12.20 28.92
C PRO A 96 47.49 -13.46 28.77
N GLU A 97 48.10 -14.41 28.06
CA GLU A 97 48.02 -15.88 28.17
C GLU A 97 46.79 -16.48 28.88
N THR A 98 45.87 -17.05 28.10
CA THR A 98 44.93 -18.07 28.58
C THR A 98 44.88 -19.27 27.63
N ALA A 99 44.96 -20.44 28.23
CA ALA A 99 45.17 -21.76 27.64
C ALA A 99 44.25 -22.09 26.46
N ALA A 100 44.83 -22.79 25.47
CA ALA A 100 44.12 -23.33 24.31
C ALA A 100 43.02 -24.34 24.71
N ILE A 101 41.77 -23.98 24.44
CA ILE A 101 40.61 -24.88 24.48
C ILE A 101 40.49 -25.54 23.10
N PRO A 102 40.32 -26.87 22.97
CA PRO A 102 40.10 -27.50 21.67
C PRO A 102 38.80 -26.99 21.04
N ALA A 103 38.90 -26.42 19.85
CA ALA A 103 37.78 -25.86 19.11
C ALA A 103 36.73 -26.94 18.80
N ALA A 104 35.51 -26.74 19.30
CA ALA A 104 34.36 -27.55 18.94
C ALA A 104 33.95 -27.29 17.49
N SER A 105 33.65 -28.36 16.75
CA SER A 105 33.19 -28.28 15.36
C SER A 105 31.96 -27.36 15.23
N PRO A 106 31.91 -26.48 14.22
CA PRO A 106 30.78 -25.58 14.03
C PRO A 106 29.49 -26.37 13.76
N PRO A 107 28.34 -25.90 14.27
CA PRO A 107 27.04 -26.53 14.01
C PRO A 107 26.72 -26.50 12.51
N PRO A 108 25.93 -27.48 12.00
CA PRO A 108 25.53 -27.50 10.61
C PRO A 108 24.72 -26.24 10.25
N PRO A 109 24.84 -25.75 9.01
CA PRO A 109 24.12 -24.56 8.59
C PRO A 109 22.61 -24.75 8.70
N PRO A 110 21.86 -23.69 9.05
CA PRO A 110 20.41 -23.75 9.10
C PRO A 110 19.85 -24.11 7.72
N MET A 111 18.82 -24.96 7.70
CA MET A 111 18.12 -25.32 6.47
C MET A 111 17.50 -24.08 5.82
N PRO A 112 17.49 -23.99 4.48
CA PRO A 112 16.85 -22.90 3.78
C PRO A 112 15.34 -22.88 4.06
N PRO A 113 14.72 -21.70 4.13
CA PRO A 113 13.28 -21.59 4.29
C PRO A 113 12.56 -22.20 3.07
N PRO A 114 11.33 -22.72 3.26
CA PRO A 114 10.53 -23.23 2.16
C PRO A 114 10.23 -22.13 1.14
N PRO A 115 10.06 -22.48 -0.15
CA PRO A 115 9.74 -21.51 -1.18
C PRO A 115 8.40 -20.82 -0.89
N PRO A 116 8.25 -19.52 -1.23
CA PRO A 116 7.00 -18.80 -1.05
C PRO A 116 5.88 -19.45 -1.89
N PRO A 117 4.62 -19.40 -1.41
CA PRO A 117 3.49 -19.89 -2.17
C PRO A 117 3.33 -19.11 -3.49
N PRO A 118 2.81 -19.74 -4.55
CA PRO A 118 2.58 -19.06 -5.82
C PRO A 118 1.60 -17.90 -5.63
N VAL A 119 2.03 -16.71 -6.06
CA VAL A 119 1.19 -15.51 -6.01
C VAL A 119 0.05 -15.68 -7.01
N ALA A 120 -1.19 -15.66 -6.52
CA ALA A 120 -2.37 -15.64 -7.38
C ALA A 120 -2.30 -14.41 -8.30
N GLN A 121 -2.16 -14.65 -9.60
CA GLN A 121 -2.16 -13.59 -10.61
C GLN A 121 -3.54 -12.92 -10.60
N ARG A 122 -3.62 -11.70 -10.08
CA ARG A 122 -4.79 -10.83 -10.31
C ARG A 122 -4.93 -10.65 -11.82
N ARG A 123 -6.09 -11.05 -12.37
CA ARG A 123 -6.47 -10.67 -13.73
C ARG A 123 -6.38 -9.16 -13.82
N ARG A 124 -5.51 -8.66 -14.69
CA ARG A 124 -5.50 -7.23 -15.05
C ARG A 124 -6.84 -6.95 -15.70
N HIS A 125 -7.58 -5.96 -15.18
CA HIS A 125 -8.67 -5.37 -15.91
C HIS A 125 -8.05 -4.69 -17.14
N SER A 126 -8.53 -5.03 -18.34
CA SER A 126 -8.22 -4.33 -19.57
C SER A 126 -8.70 -2.90 -19.44
N SER A 127 -7.81 -1.92 -19.64
CA SER A 127 -8.13 -0.48 -19.67
C SER A 127 -8.44 -0.01 -21.08
N VAL A 128 -9.19 -0.80 -21.84
CA VAL A 128 -9.56 -0.53 -23.24
C VAL A 128 -11.01 -1.02 -23.39
N ASP A 129 -11.87 -0.15 -23.93
CA ASP A 129 -13.32 -0.30 -24.19
C ASP A 129 -14.29 0.01 -23.04
N ASP A 130 -14.34 1.28 -22.60
CA ASP A 130 -15.49 1.81 -21.84
C ASP A 130 -15.99 3.17 -22.38
N ASP A 131 -15.66 3.54 -23.63
CA ASP A 131 -15.94 4.88 -24.17
C ASP A 131 -16.73 4.96 -25.50
N ASP A 132 -17.20 3.86 -26.11
CA ASP A 132 -17.78 3.96 -27.48
C ASP A 132 -19.12 3.25 -27.79
N ASP A 133 -19.83 2.62 -26.83
CA ASP A 133 -21.06 1.84 -27.17
C ASP A 133 -22.39 2.34 -26.57
N LEU A 134 -22.43 3.49 -25.88
CA LEU A 134 -23.69 4.03 -25.34
C LEU A 134 -24.35 5.13 -26.20
N SER A 135 -23.77 5.46 -27.36
CA SER A 135 -24.28 6.53 -28.23
C SER A 135 -25.43 6.11 -29.17
N GLY A 136 -25.77 4.81 -29.25
CA GLY A 136 -26.63 4.27 -30.31
C GLY A 136 -28.00 3.75 -29.91
N GLN A 137 -28.33 3.68 -28.62
CA GLN A 137 -29.55 3.01 -28.17
C GLN A 137 -30.71 4.00 -27.99
N SER A 138 -31.26 4.45 -29.11
CA SER A 138 -32.62 4.99 -29.17
C SER A 138 -33.61 3.84 -28.93
N TRP A 139 -34.14 3.72 -27.71
CA TRP A 139 -35.32 2.87 -27.43
C TRP A 139 -36.63 3.67 -27.61
N LEU A 140 -36.57 4.82 -28.29
CA LEU A 140 -37.70 5.70 -28.54
C LEU A 140 -37.80 5.98 -30.04
N THR A 141 -38.12 4.93 -30.79
CA THR A 141 -38.78 5.01 -32.09
C THR A 141 -39.68 3.81 -32.26
#